data_AF-A0A2S5T065-F1
#
_entry.id   AF-A0A2S5T065-F1
#
_cell.length_a   1.000
_cell.length_b   1.000
_cell.length_c   1.000
_cell.angle_alpha   90.00
_cell.angle_beta   90.00
_cell.angle_gamma   90.00
#
_symmetry.space_group_name_H-M   'P 1'
#
loop_
_entity.id
_entity.type
_entity.pdbx_description
1 polymer ?
#
loop_
_entity_poly.entity_id
_entity_poly.type
_entity_poly.pdbx_seq_one_letter_code
_entity_poly.pdbx_strand_id
1 'polypeptide(L)'
;MGLLLDIQSAVLHDQSDIAPILLKLRMLAARLGSQPLADWVKHESEGYPSGVEVPDYRVLGVSYKGTFSGPFGSGINNAPISPYLIEKFAGKSWTHYEMRESIAAVDELLASSKKSGTFTIEAANLILLLQGKIYPDYACNAVTGTISRGSLAAIRHAVLNRVLELTLEIEKSVPGAAEVSLGESTVLSGNASGVTTQIAQQIIYGNYTAVSAQSGATVTISIDTGNKESLSQYLTQAGISAADAQELAELASTEKPESPAEPMGPKVKAWLLKNLKKAGSGTWKVGLAVATDVIKEALLKYYGLK
;
A
#
# COMPACT_ATOMS: atom_id res chain seq x y z
N MET A 1 -13.26 -25.22 17.49
CA MET A 1 -11.92 -24.73 17.13
C MET A 1 -11.97 -23.22 17.04
N GLY A 2 -10.89 -22.55 17.42
CA GLY A 2 -10.78 -21.10 17.25
C GLY A 2 -10.85 -20.71 15.77
N LEU A 3 -11.54 -19.62 15.48
CA LEU A 3 -11.73 -19.10 14.14
C LEU A 3 -10.40 -18.73 13.47
N LEU A 4 -9.42 -18.32 14.28
CA LEU A 4 -8.06 -17.99 13.84
C LEU A 4 -7.29 -19.23 13.33
N LEU A 5 -7.33 -20.34 14.08
CA LEU A 5 -6.71 -21.63 13.71
C LEU A 5 -7.35 -22.24 12.45
N ASP A 6 -8.67 -22.05 12.29
CA ASP A 6 -9.40 -22.51 11.11
C ASP A 6 -9.00 -21.71 9.85
N ILE A 7 -8.78 -20.39 9.98
CA ILE A 7 -8.25 -19.56 8.89
C ILE A 7 -6.82 -20.00 8.52
N GLN A 8 -5.94 -20.16 9.50
CA GLN A 8 -4.55 -20.60 9.26
C GLN A 8 -4.53 -21.97 8.55
N SER A 9 -5.33 -22.91 9.04
CA SER A 9 -5.46 -24.24 8.42
C SER A 9 -5.96 -24.14 6.99
N ALA A 10 -6.96 -23.30 6.72
CA ALA A 10 -7.49 -23.09 5.38
C ALA A 10 -6.47 -22.44 4.42
N VAL A 11 -5.64 -21.51 4.89
CA VAL A 11 -4.60 -20.89 4.04
C VAL A 11 -3.49 -21.89 3.66
N LEU A 12 -3.19 -22.86 4.52
CA LEU A 12 -2.15 -23.87 4.28
C LEU A 12 -2.56 -24.97 3.28
N HIS A 13 -3.84 -25.06 2.90
CA HIS A 13 -4.30 -26.03 1.92
C HIS A 13 -4.22 -25.44 0.50
N ASP A 14 -3.44 -26.09 -0.38
CA ASP A 14 -3.14 -25.65 -1.76
C ASP A 14 -4.37 -25.49 -2.69
N GLN A 15 -5.56 -25.91 -2.26
CA GLN A 15 -6.81 -25.95 -3.04
C GLN A 15 -7.93 -25.10 -2.43
N SER A 16 -7.64 -24.28 -1.41
CA SER A 16 -8.70 -23.54 -0.73
C SER A 16 -9.18 -22.34 -1.53
N ASP A 17 -10.50 -22.23 -1.67
CA ASP A 17 -11.17 -21.04 -2.17
C ASP A 17 -10.92 -19.88 -1.21
N ILE A 18 -10.50 -18.74 -1.75
CA ILE A 18 -10.16 -17.56 -0.95
C ILE A 18 -11.42 -16.92 -0.36
N ALA A 19 -12.56 -17.01 -1.05
CA ALA A 19 -13.80 -16.39 -0.60
C ALA A 19 -14.25 -16.85 0.81
N PRO A 20 -14.34 -18.17 1.11
CA PRO A 20 -14.60 -18.65 2.48
C PRO A 20 -13.58 -18.15 3.52
N ILE A 21 -12.29 -18.05 3.16
CA ILE A 21 -11.23 -17.58 4.05
C ILE A 21 -11.45 -16.11 4.41
N LEU A 22 -11.74 -15.26 3.41
CA LEU A 22 -12.04 -13.85 3.61
C LEU A 22 -13.31 -13.63 4.43
N LEU A 23 -14.35 -14.45 4.24
CA LEU A 23 -15.57 -14.36 5.05
C LEU A 23 -15.30 -14.66 6.53
N LYS A 24 -14.51 -15.70 6.83
CA LYS A 24 -14.06 -15.99 8.20
C LYS A 24 -13.23 -14.83 8.75
N LEU A 25 -12.29 -14.29 7.96
CA LEU A 25 -11.47 -13.15 8.39
C LEU A 25 -12.31 -11.88 8.64
N ARG A 26 -13.36 -11.64 7.87
CA ARG A 26 -14.30 -10.53 8.09
C ARG A 26 -15.01 -10.67 9.44
N MET A 27 -15.44 -11.88 9.77
CA MET A 27 -16.03 -12.19 11.07
C MET A 27 -15.01 -11.97 12.20
N LEU A 28 -13.75 -12.39 12.02
CA LEU A 28 -12.68 -12.13 12.98
C LEU A 28 -12.47 -10.63 13.19
N ALA A 29 -12.37 -9.86 12.11
CA ALA A 29 -12.17 -8.41 12.15
C ALA A 29 -13.30 -7.69 12.92
N ALA A 30 -14.55 -8.10 12.67
CA ALA A 30 -15.71 -7.56 13.38
C ALA A 30 -15.68 -7.89 14.88
N ARG A 31 -15.21 -9.08 15.27
CA ARG A 31 -15.08 -9.50 16.67
C ARG A 31 -13.92 -8.81 17.40
N LEU A 32 -12.81 -8.59 16.69
CA LEU A 32 -11.63 -7.86 17.21
C LEU A 32 -11.84 -6.34 17.23
N GLY A 33 -12.86 -5.83 16.53
CA GLY A 33 -13.18 -4.40 16.45
C GLY A 33 -12.16 -3.59 15.63
N SER A 34 -11.48 -4.20 14.65
CA SER A 34 -10.54 -3.51 13.76
C SER A 34 -11.26 -3.08 12.47
N GLN A 35 -11.57 -1.79 12.36
CA GLN A 35 -12.19 -1.23 11.15
C GLN A 35 -11.28 -1.35 9.92
N PRO A 36 -9.96 -1.03 9.98
CA PRO A 36 -9.11 -1.14 8.80
C PRO A 36 -8.98 -2.57 8.26
N LEU A 37 -8.99 -3.57 9.14
CA LEU A 37 -9.01 -4.97 8.72
C LEU A 37 -10.35 -5.32 8.05
N ALA A 38 -11.47 -4.89 8.64
CA ALA A 38 -12.80 -5.13 8.07
C ALA A 38 -12.96 -4.47 6.69
N ASP A 39 -12.48 -3.24 6.53
CA ASP A 39 -12.52 -2.50 5.27
C ASP A 39 -11.63 -3.15 4.21
N TRP A 40 -10.42 -3.58 4.57
CA TRP A 40 -9.56 -4.31 3.63
C TRP A 40 -10.19 -5.62 3.16
N VAL A 41 -10.71 -6.44 4.09
CA VAL A 41 -11.38 -7.70 3.73
C VAL A 41 -12.59 -7.44 2.84
N LYS A 42 -13.35 -6.36 3.12
CA LYS A 42 -14.46 -5.94 2.28
C LYS A 42 -14.00 -5.59 0.87
N HIS A 43 -12.96 -4.77 0.72
CA HIS A 43 -12.42 -4.39 -0.59
C HIS A 43 -11.83 -5.59 -1.35
N GLU A 44 -11.18 -6.53 -0.67
CA GLU A 44 -10.67 -7.75 -1.30
C GLU A 44 -11.81 -8.67 -1.80
N SER A 45 -12.92 -8.74 -1.07
CA SER A 45 -14.07 -9.58 -1.41
C SER A 45 -15.00 -8.94 -2.45
N GLU A 46 -15.26 -7.64 -2.35
CA GLU A 46 -16.26 -6.92 -3.15
C GLU A 46 -15.63 -6.10 -4.28
N GLY A 47 -14.33 -5.84 -4.21
CA GLY A 47 -13.60 -4.94 -5.11
C GLY A 47 -13.35 -3.56 -4.50
N TYR A 48 -12.41 -2.83 -5.08
CA TYR A 48 -11.98 -1.50 -4.66
C TYR A 48 -12.78 -0.41 -5.37
N PRO A 49 -13.52 0.46 -4.65
CA PRO A 49 -14.24 1.58 -5.24
C PRO A 49 -13.31 2.57 -5.94
N SER A 50 -13.86 3.35 -6.89
CA SER A 50 -13.13 4.46 -7.50
C SER A 50 -12.74 5.50 -6.45
N GLY A 51 -11.47 5.90 -6.43
CA GLY A 51 -10.94 6.91 -5.50
C GLY A 51 -10.40 6.36 -4.18
N VAL A 52 -10.53 5.05 -3.93
CA VAL A 52 -9.84 4.39 -2.81
C VAL A 52 -8.45 3.95 -3.27
N GLU A 53 -7.43 4.16 -2.44
CA GLU A 53 -6.08 3.66 -2.69
C GLU A 53 -6.05 2.14 -2.65
N VAL A 54 -5.40 1.55 -3.65
CA VAL A 54 -5.20 0.11 -3.71
C VAL A 54 -3.83 -0.23 -3.11
N PRO A 55 -3.69 -1.38 -2.43
CA PRO A 55 -2.38 -1.84 -1.99
C PRO A 55 -1.42 -2.09 -3.15
N ASP A 56 -0.11 -1.95 -2.91
CA ASP A 56 0.94 -2.06 -3.95
C ASP A 56 0.88 -3.35 -4.78
N TYR A 57 0.50 -4.47 -4.17
CA TYR A 57 0.40 -5.76 -4.87
C TYR A 57 -0.75 -5.80 -5.89
N ARG A 58 -1.73 -4.90 -5.80
CA ARG A 58 -2.81 -4.72 -6.78
C ARG A 58 -2.36 -3.87 -7.97
N VAL A 59 -1.19 -3.24 -7.92
CA VAL A 59 -0.64 -2.45 -9.03
C VAL A 59 0.17 -3.37 -9.94
N LEU A 60 -0.32 -3.53 -11.17
CA LEU A 60 0.26 -4.44 -12.16
C LEU A 60 0.96 -3.69 -13.28
N GLY A 61 2.11 -4.20 -13.70
CA GLY A 61 2.78 -3.75 -14.90
C GLY A 61 2.07 -4.24 -16.16
N VAL A 62 1.82 -3.34 -17.10
CA VAL A 62 1.21 -3.67 -18.40
C VAL A 62 2.26 -3.61 -19.51
N SER A 63 2.24 -4.61 -20.38
CA SER A 63 3.02 -4.60 -21.63
C SER A 63 2.12 -4.25 -22.81
N TYR A 64 2.55 -3.30 -23.64
CA TYR A 64 1.77 -2.87 -24.80
C TYR A 64 2.42 -3.27 -26.12
N LYS A 65 1.58 -3.68 -27.05
CA LYS A 65 1.95 -3.89 -28.45
C LYS A 65 1.05 -3.06 -29.35
N GLY A 66 1.62 -2.50 -30.42
CA GLY A 66 0.90 -1.67 -31.37
C GLY A 66 1.02 -2.17 -32.80
N THR A 67 0.01 -1.85 -33.60
CA THR A 67 0.03 -2.00 -35.05
C THR A 67 0.03 -0.62 -35.69
N PHE A 68 0.95 -0.40 -36.61
CA PHE A 68 1.21 0.88 -37.24
C PHE A 68 1.23 0.74 -38.76
N SER A 69 0.66 1.71 -39.47
CA SER A 69 0.72 1.79 -40.94
C SER A 69 1.43 3.06 -41.37
N GLY A 70 2.39 2.94 -42.28
CA GLY A 70 3.22 4.02 -42.79
C GLY A 70 3.03 4.27 -44.28
N PRO A 71 3.86 5.16 -44.86
CA PRO A 71 3.78 5.54 -46.25
C PRO A 71 4.05 4.35 -47.19
N PHE A 72 3.57 4.45 -48.43
CA PHE A 72 3.75 3.44 -49.49
C PHE A 72 3.26 2.02 -49.12
N GLY A 73 2.25 1.92 -48.25
CA GLY A 73 1.70 0.63 -47.82
C GLY A 73 2.59 -0.14 -46.84
N SER A 74 3.60 0.52 -46.25
CA SER A 74 4.41 -0.08 -45.20
C SER A 74 3.59 -0.26 -43.92
N GLY A 75 3.86 -1.32 -43.16
CA GLY A 75 3.11 -1.64 -41.95
C GLY A 75 3.95 -2.43 -40.96
N ILE A 76 3.82 -2.11 -39.68
CA ILE A 76 4.47 -2.79 -38.57
C ILE A 76 3.37 -3.35 -37.67
N ASN A 77 3.30 -4.67 -37.55
CA ASN A 77 2.30 -5.35 -36.74
C ASN A 77 2.91 -5.82 -35.42
N ASN A 78 2.15 -5.70 -34.33
CA ASN A 78 2.53 -6.19 -32.99
C ASN A 78 3.89 -5.68 -32.47
N ALA A 79 4.29 -4.46 -32.84
CA ALA A 79 5.52 -3.86 -32.32
C ALA A 79 5.40 -3.59 -30.83
N PRO A 80 6.41 -3.96 -30.01
CA PRO A 80 6.44 -3.61 -28.61
C PRO A 80 6.55 -2.09 -28.44
N ILE A 81 5.72 -1.52 -27.57
CA ILE A 81 5.78 -0.11 -27.23
C ILE A 81 6.50 0.02 -25.89
N SER A 82 7.56 0.82 -25.86
CA SER A 82 8.32 1.06 -24.63
C SER A 82 7.44 1.73 -23.56
N PRO A 83 7.45 1.24 -22.30
CA PRO A 83 6.72 1.87 -21.19
C PRO A 83 7.06 3.36 -21.03
N TYR A 84 8.31 3.74 -21.28
CA TYR A 84 8.74 5.15 -21.23
C TYR A 84 7.95 6.05 -22.18
N LEU A 85 7.69 5.59 -23.41
CA LEU A 85 6.92 6.36 -24.39
C LEU A 85 5.44 6.49 -23.97
N ILE A 86 4.91 5.45 -23.32
CA ILE A 86 3.54 5.45 -22.82
C ILE A 86 3.40 6.43 -21.67
N GLU A 87 4.31 6.41 -20.70
CA GLU A 87 4.31 7.37 -19.61
C GLU A 87 4.45 8.81 -20.13
N LYS A 88 5.34 9.02 -21.11
CA LYS A 88 5.58 10.34 -21.70
C LYS A 88 4.36 10.93 -22.39
N PHE A 89 3.55 10.11 -23.06
CA PHE A 89 2.46 10.60 -23.93
C PHE A 89 1.05 10.35 -23.40
N ALA A 90 0.87 9.37 -22.52
CA ALA A 90 -0.42 8.95 -21.99
C ALA A 90 -0.49 8.97 -20.46
N GLY A 91 0.65 8.97 -19.76
CA GLY A 91 0.74 9.06 -18.31
C GLY A 91 1.00 7.71 -17.62
N LYS A 92 1.34 7.77 -16.33
CA LYS A 92 1.75 6.61 -15.53
C LYS A 92 0.65 5.58 -15.30
N SER A 93 -0.61 6.00 -15.30
CA SER A 93 -1.78 5.12 -15.09
C SER A 93 -1.90 3.99 -16.12
N TRP A 94 -1.35 4.17 -17.32
CA TRP A 94 -1.34 3.12 -18.35
C TRP A 94 -0.25 2.06 -18.07
N THR A 95 0.87 2.45 -17.49
CA THR A 95 1.93 1.50 -17.10
C THR A 95 1.67 0.81 -15.76
N HIS A 96 0.98 1.48 -14.85
CA HIS A 96 0.64 1.03 -13.50
C HIS A 96 -0.85 0.78 -13.43
N TYR A 97 -1.29 -0.40 -13.90
CA TYR A 97 -2.70 -0.76 -13.93
C TYR A 97 -3.15 -1.25 -12.55
N GLU A 98 -4.14 -0.57 -11.98
CA GLU A 98 -4.71 -0.92 -10.68
C GLU A 98 -5.79 -2.00 -10.84
N MET A 99 -5.50 -3.21 -10.38
CA MET A 99 -6.45 -4.33 -10.38
C MET A 99 -7.47 -4.18 -9.26
N ARG A 100 -8.53 -3.41 -9.51
CA ARG A 100 -9.57 -3.04 -8.54
C ARG A 100 -10.67 -4.10 -8.37
N GLU A 101 -10.72 -5.10 -9.24
CA GLU A 101 -11.71 -6.17 -9.20
C GLU A 101 -11.57 -7.04 -7.94
N SER A 102 -12.67 -7.71 -7.54
CA SER A 102 -12.65 -8.62 -6.40
C SER A 102 -11.69 -9.79 -6.63
N ILE A 103 -11.20 -10.40 -5.55
CA ILE A 103 -10.34 -11.58 -5.67
C ILE A 103 -11.04 -12.75 -6.38
N ALA A 104 -12.36 -12.84 -6.28
CA ALA A 104 -13.16 -13.84 -6.99
C ALA A 104 -13.09 -13.65 -8.51
N ALA A 105 -13.15 -12.40 -8.98
CA ALA A 105 -12.96 -12.10 -10.40
C ALA A 105 -11.52 -12.42 -10.86
N VAL A 106 -10.51 -12.15 -10.03
CA VAL A 106 -9.12 -12.52 -10.31
C VAL A 106 -8.97 -14.04 -10.41
N ASP A 107 -9.59 -14.81 -9.51
CA ASP A 107 -9.59 -16.27 -9.54
C ASP A 107 -10.30 -16.83 -10.79
N GLU A 108 -11.42 -16.23 -11.20
CA GLU A 108 -12.12 -16.60 -12.44
C GLU A 108 -11.25 -16.34 -13.69
N LEU A 109 -10.57 -15.20 -13.73
CA LEU A 109 -9.58 -14.90 -14.77
C LEU A 109 -8.46 -15.95 -14.78
N LEU A 110 -7.91 -16.30 -13.62
CA LEU A 110 -6.87 -17.32 -13.48
C LEU A 110 -7.31 -18.72 -13.93
N ALA A 111 -8.57 -19.08 -13.69
CA ALA A 111 -9.17 -20.36 -14.06
C ALA A 111 -9.48 -20.47 -15.56
N SER A 112 -9.93 -19.38 -16.18
CA SER A 112 -10.28 -19.32 -17.60
C SER A 112 -9.06 -19.31 -18.55
N SER A 113 -7.88 -18.93 -18.06
CA SER A 113 -6.65 -18.88 -18.86
C SER A 113 -5.89 -20.21 -18.91
N LYS A 114 -5.57 -20.71 -20.11
CA LYS A 114 -4.56 -21.79 -20.31
C LYS A 114 -3.22 -21.39 -19.62
N LYS A 115 -2.43 -22.38 -19.18
CA LYS A 115 -1.24 -22.26 -18.29
C LYS A 115 -0.20 -21.16 -18.63
N SER A 116 -0.24 -20.55 -19.82
CA SER A 116 0.68 -19.50 -20.30
C SER A 116 -0.04 -18.26 -20.87
N GLY A 117 -1.29 -17.97 -20.47
CA GLY A 117 -2.06 -16.87 -21.06
C GLY A 117 -1.70 -15.47 -20.56
N THR A 118 -2.10 -14.48 -21.36
CA THR A 118 -2.08 -13.05 -21.02
C THR A 118 -3.48 -12.50 -21.08
N PHE A 119 -3.84 -11.61 -20.16
CA PHE A 119 -5.12 -10.91 -20.18
C PHE A 119 -4.98 -9.63 -20.96
N THR A 120 -5.91 -9.38 -21.88
CA THR A 120 -5.93 -8.16 -22.67
C THR A 120 -6.71 -7.09 -21.94
N ILE A 121 -6.15 -5.89 -21.81
CA ILE A 121 -6.85 -4.71 -21.34
C ILE A 121 -7.26 -3.83 -22.51
N GLU A 122 -8.37 -3.12 -22.35
CA GLU A 122 -8.83 -2.15 -23.33
C GLU A 122 -7.86 -0.97 -23.41
N ALA A 123 -7.31 -0.73 -24.59
CA ALA A 123 -6.31 0.30 -24.85
C ALA A 123 -6.71 1.22 -26.01
N ALA A 124 -8.01 1.32 -26.32
CA ALA A 124 -8.51 2.10 -27.44
C ALA A 124 -8.08 3.58 -27.37
N ASN A 125 -8.15 4.18 -26.18
CA ASN A 125 -7.73 5.58 -25.97
C ASN A 125 -6.23 5.79 -26.19
N LEU A 126 -5.39 4.76 -25.98
CA LEU A 126 -3.95 4.87 -26.26
C LEU A 126 -3.66 5.07 -27.75
N ILE A 127 -4.52 4.58 -28.65
CA ILE A 127 -4.36 4.76 -30.10
C ILE A 127 -4.31 6.27 -30.42
N LEU A 128 -5.27 7.03 -29.90
CA LEU A 128 -5.33 8.49 -30.09
C LEU A 128 -4.16 9.22 -29.42
N LEU A 129 -3.74 8.77 -28.23
CA LEU A 129 -2.66 9.40 -27.49
C LEU A 129 -1.28 9.17 -28.12
N LEU A 130 -1.08 8.03 -28.79
CA LEU A 130 0.19 7.61 -29.38
C LEU A 130 0.30 7.89 -30.90
N GLN A 131 -0.77 8.39 -31.53
CA GLN A 131 -0.85 8.68 -32.95
C GLN A 131 0.31 9.57 -33.43
N GLY A 132 1.14 9.06 -34.35
CA GLY A 132 2.28 9.79 -34.93
C GLY A 132 3.43 10.08 -33.96
N LYS A 133 3.42 9.53 -32.73
CA LYS A 133 4.42 9.81 -31.68
C LYS A 133 5.41 8.67 -31.42
N ILE A 134 5.06 7.44 -31.82
CA ILE A 134 5.93 6.26 -31.67
C ILE A 134 6.88 6.12 -32.85
N TYR A 135 6.32 6.11 -34.07
CA TYR A 135 7.06 6.02 -35.32
C TYR A 135 6.74 7.25 -36.17
N PRO A 136 7.74 8.05 -36.56
CA PRO A 136 7.54 9.18 -37.47
C PRO A 136 6.87 8.72 -38.77
N ASP A 137 5.87 9.48 -39.25
CA ASP A 137 5.10 9.21 -40.48
C ASP A 137 4.22 7.94 -40.46
N TYR A 138 4.05 7.29 -39.31
CA TYR A 138 3.16 6.14 -39.16
C TYR A 138 1.91 6.48 -38.33
N ALA A 139 0.76 6.00 -38.80
CA ALA A 139 -0.49 6.00 -38.07
C ALA A 139 -0.57 4.78 -37.12
N CYS A 140 -1.04 4.99 -35.89
CA CYS A 140 -1.34 3.91 -34.95
C CYS A 140 -2.77 3.42 -35.23
N ASN A 141 -2.92 2.13 -35.54
CA ASN A 141 -4.21 1.55 -35.91
C ASN A 141 -4.80 0.69 -34.80
N ALA A 142 -3.95 0.06 -33.99
CA ALA A 142 -4.38 -0.75 -32.87
C ALA A 142 -3.31 -0.75 -31.78
N VAL A 143 -3.75 -0.78 -30.53
CA VAL A 143 -2.90 -0.99 -29.36
C VAL A 143 -3.57 -2.04 -28.48
N THR A 144 -2.79 -3.02 -28.06
CA THR A 144 -3.23 -4.07 -27.14
C THR A 144 -2.34 -4.04 -25.91
N GLY A 145 -2.93 -3.78 -24.75
CA GLY A 145 -2.26 -3.95 -23.46
C GLY A 145 -2.46 -5.37 -22.95
N THR A 146 -1.39 -5.97 -22.42
CA THR A 146 -1.42 -7.33 -21.89
C THR A 146 -0.86 -7.38 -20.47
N ILE A 147 -1.55 -8.11 -19.60
CA ILE A 147 -1.14 -8.44 -18.23
C ILE A 147 -0.80 -9.93 -18.18
N SER A 148 0.29 -10.28 -17.51
CA SER A 148 0.70 -11.68 -17.37
C SER A 148 -0.20 -12.43 -16.39
N ARG A 149 -0.52 -13.70 -16.68
CA ARG A 149 -1.19 -14.57 -15.69
C ARG A 149 -0.39 -14.70 -14.38
N GLY A 150 0.93 -14.65 -14.46
CA GLY A 150 1.80 -14.64 -13.28
C GLY A 150 1.53 -13.47 -12.34
N SER A 151 1.23 -12.30 -12.89
CA SER A 151 0.87 -11.10 -12.11
C SER A 151 -0.45 -11.28 -11.34
N LEU A 152 -1.46 -11.90 -11.98
CA LEU A 152 -2.71 -12.22 -11.29
C LEU A 152 -2.52 -13.29 -10.20
N ALA A 153 -1.71 -14.31 -10.48
CA ALA A 153 -1.36 -15.33 -9.49
C ALA A 153 -0.59 -14.71 -8.32
N ALA A 154 0.28 -13.72 -8.57
CA ALA A 154 0.99 -12.99 -7.54
C ALA A 154 0.04 -12.20 -6.63
N ILE A 155 -1.02 -11.58 -7.16
CA ILE A 155 -2.08 -10.95 -6.33
C ILE A 155 -2.69 -11.99 -5.40
N ARG A 156 -3.12 -13.12 -5.94
CA ARG A 156 -3.72 -14.22 -5.17
C ARG A 156 -2.83 -14.66 -4.02
N HIS A 157 -1.55 -14.92 -4.30
CA HIS A 157 -0.57 -15.30 -3.29
C HIS A 157 -0.30 -14.18 -2.28
N ALA A 158 -0.26 -12.92 -2.72
CA ALA A 158 -0.03 -11.78 -1.84
C ALA A 158 -1.17 -11.56 -0.85
N VAL A 159 -2.43 -11.83 -1.24
CA VAL A 159 -3.59 -11.80 -0.34
C VAL A 159 -3.49 -12.94 0.68
N LEU A 160 -3.25 -14.17 0.25
CA LEU A 160 -3.11 -15.33 1.14
C LEU A 160 -1.97 -15.14 2.16
N ASN A 161 -0.82 -14.65 1.72
CA ASN A 161 0.31 -14.36 2.60
C ASN A 161 -0.05 -13.31 3.66
N ARG A 162 -0.74 -12.23 3.27
CA ARG A 162 -1.22 -11.21 4.23
C ARG A 162 -2.21 -11.76 5.22
N VAL A 163 -3.15 -12.60 4.78
CA VAL A 163 -4.10 -13.26 5.69
C VAL A 163 -3.33 -14.10 6.72
N LEU A 164 -2.36 -14.91 6.26
CA LEU A 164 -1.56 -15.72 7.16
C LEU A 164 -0.78 -14.87 8.16
N GLU A 165 -0.06 -13.86 7.67
CA GLU A 165 0.73 -12.95 8.51
C GLU A 165 -0.14 -12.21 9.53
N LEU A 166 -1.32 -11.73 9.11
CA LEU A 166 -2.31 -11.10 9.98
C LEU A 166 -2.75 -12.04 11.09
N THR A 167 -3.12 -13.28 10.75
CA THR A 167 -3.56 -14.25 11.76
C THR A 167 -2.46 -14.60 12.75
N LEU A 168 -1.22 -14.76 12.30
CA LEU A 168 -0.08 -15.07 13.16
C LEU A 168 0.25 -13.89 14.10
N GLU A 169 0.24 -12.66 13.60
CA GLU A 169 0.54 -11.48 14.42
C GLU A 169 -0.58 -11.15 15.41
N ILE A 170 -1.84 -11.38 15.04
CA ILE A 170 -2.99 -11.27 15.95
C ILE A 170 -2.87 -12.32 17.06
N GLU A 171 -2.52 -13.57 16.74
CA GLU A 171 -2.33 -14.64 17.72
C GLU A 171 -1.23 -14.32 18.73
N LYS A 172 -0.10 -13.76 18.27
CA LYS A 172 1.00 -13.35 19.15
C LYS A 172 0.65 -12.15 20.03
N SER A 173 -0.08 -11.18 19.47
CA SER A 173 -0.23 -9.84 20.08
C SER A 173 -1.52 -9.68 20.88
N VAL A 174 -2.52 -10.53 20.68
CA VAL A 174 -3.82 -10.45 21.36
C VAL A 174 -4.07 -11.70 22.21
N PRO A 175 -3.90 -11.60 23.54
CA PRO A 175 -4.22 -12.70 24.45
C PRO A 175 -5.70 -13.12 24.30
N GLY A 176 -5.95 -14.40 24.08
CA GLY A 176 -7.31 -14.94 23.89
C GLY A 176 -7.85 -14.86 22.45
N ALA A 177 -7.11 -14.31 21.48
CA ALA A 177 -7.55 -14.30 20.08
C ALA A 177 -7.69 -15.71 19.47
N ALA A 178 -6.90 -16.67 19.93
CA ALA A 178 -7.00 -18.08 19.54
C ALA A 178 -8.28 -18.76 20.05
N GLU A 179 -8.93 -18.21 21.08
CA GLU A 179 -10.15 -18.76 21.69
C GLU A 179 -11.44 -18.21 21.06
N VAL A 180 -11.34 -17.19 20.18
CA VAL A 180 -12.49 -16.62 19.48
C VAL A 180 -13.13 -17.69 18.60
N SER A 181 -14.39 -18.04 18.89
CA SER A 181 -15.13 -19.13 18.23
C SER A 181 -16.42 -18.66 17.55
N LEU A 182 -17.00 -19.50 16.69
CA LEU A 182 -18.22 -19.21 15.93
C LEU A 182 -19.50 -19.11 16.80
N GLY A 183 -19.46 -19.48 18.08
CA GLY A 183 -20.64 -19.57 18.95
C GLY A 183 -20.67 -18.62 20.15
N GLU A 184 -19.52 -18.21 20.68
CA GLU A 184 -19.44 -17.37 21.88
C GLU A 184 -19.04 -15.94 21.52
N SER A 185 -19.82 -14.96 21.98
CA SER A 185 -19.49 -13.54 21.85
C SER A 185 -18.47 -13.17 22.93
N THR A 186 -17.23 -13.67 22.81
CA THR A 186 -16.14 -13.26 23.67
C THR A 186 -15.80 -11.82 23.32
N VAL A 187 -16.31 -10.88 24.11
CA VAL A 187 -15.91 -9.48 24.04
C VAL A 187 -14.49 -9.43 24.59
N LEU A 188 -13.50 -9.38 23.70
CA LEU A 188 -12.10 -9.25 24.12
C LEU A 188 -11.93 -7.90 24.81
N SER A 189 -11.68 -7.96 26.12
CA SER A 189 -11.45 -6.78 26.96
C SER A 189 -10.06 -6.20 26.73
N GLY A 190 -9.99 -4.88 26.48
CA GLY A 190 -8.76 -4.07 26.49
C GLY A 190 -7.93 -4.12 25.21
N ASN A 191 -7.58 -2.95 24.67
CA ASN A 191 -6.59 -2.61 23.62
C ASN A 191 -6.48 -3.47 22.33
N ALA A 192 -7.23 -4.57 22.21
CA ALA A 192 -7.13 -5.56 21.13
C ALA A 192 -7.48 -4.95 19.77
N SER A 193 -8.54 -4.12 19.72
CA SER A 193 -8.91 -3.36 18.52
C SER A 193 -7.77 -2.47 18.02
N GLY A 194 -7.06 -1.77 18.91
CA GLY A 194 -5.93 -0.91 18.56
C GLY A 194 -4.74 -1.69 18.01
N VAL A 195 -4.37 -2.78 18.69
CA VAL A 195 -3.28 -3.67 18.27
C VAL A 195 -3.59 -4.35 16.92
N THR A 196 -4.80 -4.89 16.74
CA THR A 196 -5.23 -5.49 15.47
C THR A 196 -5.28 -4.45 14.34
N THR A 197 -5.67 -3.21 14.63
CA THR A 197 -5.67 -2.11 13.64
C THR A 197 -4.25 -1.79 13.17
N GLN A 198 -3.31 -1.68 14.11
CA GLN A 198 -1.90 -1.43 13.78
C GLN A 198 -1.30 -2.54 12.92
N ILE A 199 -1.50 -3.80 13.33
CA ILE A 199 -1.02 -4.97 12.59
C ILE A 199 -1.62 -5.00 11.17
N ALA A 200 -2.92 -4.74 11.05
CA ALA A 200 -3.61 -4.66 9.76
C ALA A 200 -2.98 -3.61 8.84
N GLN A 201 -2.81 -2.38 9.31
CA GLN A 201 -2.26 -1.31 8.50
C GLN A 201 -0.82 -1.61 8.03
N GLN A 202 0.02 -2.14 8.93
CA GLN A 202 1.41 -2.43 8.62
C GLN A 202 1.56 -3.56 7.59
N ILE A 203 0.78 -4.63 7.71
CA ILE A 203 0.85 -5.78 6.79
C ILE A 203 0.17 -5.48 5.45
N ILE A 204 -0.94 -4.75 5.46
CA ILE A 204 -1.74 -4.49 4.25
C ILE A 204 -1.06 -3.43 3.38
N TYR A 205 -0.74 -2.27 3.95
CA TYR A 205 -0.29 -1.09 3.20
C TYR A 205 1.22 -0.85 3.29
N GLY A 206 1.95 -1.62 4.10
CA GLY A 206 3.39 -1.46 4.27
C GLY A 206 3.77 -0.17 5.01
N ASN A 207 4.97 -0.17 5.59
CA ASN A 207 5.65 0.96 6.25
C ASN A 207 4.75 1.96 7.02
N TYR A 208 3.79 1.45 7.78
CA TYR A 208 3.07 2.24 8.77
C TYR A 208 3.88 2.18 10.07
N THR A 209 4.69 3.20 10.32
CA THR A 209 5.34 3.47 11.62
C THR A 209 4.27 3.93 12.62
N ALA A 210 3.40 3.01 13.04
CA ALA A 210 2.59 3.22 14.24
C ALA A 210 3.51 3.05 15.45
N VAL A 211 3.92 4.18 16.01
CA VAL A 211 4.67 4.20 17.26
C VAL A 211 3.74 3.74 18.37
N SER A 212 4.03 2.59 18.98
CA SER A 212 3.29 2.09 20.12
C SER A 212 3.59 2.96 21.34
N ALA A 213 2.60 3.74 21.78
CA ALA A 213 2.66 4.40 23.08
C ALA A 213 2.50 3.33 24.18
N GLN A 214 3.54 3.16 25.00
CA GLN A 214 3.47 2.43 26.28
C GLN A 214 2.52 3.18 27.23
N SER A 215 1.21 3.04 27.06
CA SER A 215 0.16 3.35 28.06
C SER A 215 -1.24 3.36 27.44
N GLY A 216 -1.67 2.28 26.77
CA GLY A 216 -3.10 1.99 26.51
C GLY A 216 -3.95 3.05 25.80
N ALA A 217 -3.34 4.11 25.28
CA ALA A 217 -3.98 5.16 24.51
C ALA A 217 -3.34 5.16 23.12
N THR A 218 -4.04 4.55 22.16
CA THR A 218 -3.77 4.70 20.73
C THR A 218 -4.15 6.11 20.33
N VAL A 219 -3.20 7.05 20.43
CA VAL A 219 -3.35 8.34 19.76
C VAL A 219 -2.79 8.14 18.36
N THR A 220 -3.67 7.91 17.39
CA THR A 220 -3.34 7.97 15.96
C THR A 220 -3.09 9.43 15.62
N ILE A 221 -1.84 9.86 15.70
CA ILE A 221 -1.48 11.22 15.32
C ILE A 221 -1.21 11.21 13.82
N SER A 222 -2.24 11.48 13.04
CA SER A 222 -2.08 11.91 11.66
C SER A 222 -1.45 13.31 11.66
N ILE A 223 -0.38 13.51 10.88
CA ILE A 223 0.18 14.84 10.69
C ILE A 223 -0.72 15.55 9.68
N ASP A 224 -1.52 16.51 10.13
CA ASP A 224 -2.25 17.39 9.21
C ASP A 224 -1.26 18.29 8.47
N THR A 225 -1.47 18.44 7.17
CA THR A 225 -0.61 19.29 6.33
C THR A 225 -0.57 20.72 6.88
N GLY A 226 0.63 21.23 7.15
CA GLY A 226 0.86 22.57 7.69
C GLY A 226 0.60 22.73 9.20
N ASN A 227 0.15 21.70 9.92
CA ASN A 227 -0.15 21.77 11.36
C ASN A 227 1.10 21.45 12.21
N LYS A 228 1.57 22.45 12.97
CA LYS A 228 2.79 22.34 13.80
C LYS A 228 2.57 21.45 15.01
N GLU A 229 1.40 21.55 15.61
CA GLU A 229 1.01 20.80 16.78
C GLU A 229 1.00 19.31 16.43
N SER A 230 0.36 18.93 15.32
CA SER A 230 0.32 17.53 14.84
C SER A 230 1.71 16.98 14.53
N LEU A 231 2.60 17.79 13.90
CA LEU A 231 3.99 17.42 13.64
C LEU A 231 4.78 17.19 14.94
N SER A 232 4.68 18.12 15.90
CA SER A 232 5.40 18.05 17.18
C SER A 232 4.97 16.84 18.02
N GLN A 233 3.68 16.53 18.05
CA GLN A 233 3.17 15.40 18.81
C GLN A 233 3.58 14.06 18.17
N TYR A 234 3.58 13.97 16.83
CA TYR A 234 4.07 12.79 16.11
C TYR A 234 5.54 12.50 16.42
N LEU A 235 6.40 13.52 16.35
CA LEU A 235 7.82 13.42 16.65
C LEU A 235 8.07 13.03 18.11
N THR A 236 7.29 13.60 19.04
CA THR A 236 7.39 13.28 20.48
C THR A 236 7.02 11.83 20.75
N GLN A 237 5.95 11.33 20.13
CA GLN A 237 5.59 9.93 20.21
C GLN A 237 6.68 9.04 19.65
N ALA A 238 7.27 9.42 18.52
CA ALA A 238 8.39 8.74 17.90
C ALA A 238 9.70 8.82 18.69
N GLY A 239 9.66 9.22 19.97
CA GLY A 239 10.79 9.14 20.89
C GLY A 239 11.75 10.33 20.83
N ILE A 240 11.44 11.37 20.04
CA ILE A 240 12.14 12.66 20.11
C ILE A 240 11.65 13.41 21.36
N SER A 241 12.52 14.19 22.00
CA SER A 241 12.11 14.98 23.16
C SER A 241 11.07 16.04 22.76
N ALA A 242 10.11 16.35 23.65
CA ALA A 242 9.07 17.34 23.35
C ALA A 242 9.62 18.72 22.97
N ALA A 243 10.72 19.14 23.59
CA ALA A 243 11.41 20.39 23.27
C ALA A 243 12.00 20.39 21.85
N ASP A 244 12.65 19.29 21.46
CA ASP A 244 13.24 19.14 20.14
C ASP A 244 12.16 19.02 19.05
N ALA A 245 11.05 18.34 19.36
CA ALA A 245 9.93 18.20 18.45
C ALA A 245 9.22 19.53 18.16
N GLN A 246 9.07 20.39 19.16
CA GLN A 246 8.53 21.75 18.99
C GLN A 246 9.47 22.63 18.17
N GLU A 247 10.77 22.62 18.48
CA GLU A 247 11.78 23.39 17.73
C GLU A 247 11.79 22.98 16.25
N LEU A 248 11.73 21.67 15.97
CA LEU A 248 11.69 21.16 14.60
C LEU A 248 10.40 21.57 13.86
N ALA A 249 9.25 21.54 14.53
CA ALA A 249 7.98 21.96 13.94
C ALA A 249 7.94 23.47 13.64
N GLU A 250 8.56 24.29 14.49
CA GLU A 250 8.73 25.72 14.22
C GLU A 250 9.63 25.93 13.00
N LEU A 251 10.78 25.27 12.93
CA LEU A 251 11.70 25.39 11.80
C LEU A 251 11.02 24.99 10.48
N ALA A 252 10.32 23.86 10.46
CA ALA A 252 9.60 23.36 9.29
C ALA A 252 8.54 24.35 8.78
N SER A 253 7.95 25.17 9.64
CA SER A 253 7.01 26.21 9.21
C SER A 253 7.65 27.46 8.60
N THR A 254 8.95 27.67 8.85
CA THR A 254 9.68 28.85 8.40
C THR A 254 10.51 28.60 7.13
N GLU A 255 10.43 27.39 6.58
CA GLU A 255 11.07 27.01 5.34
C GLU A 255 10.17 26.13 4.48
N LYS A 256 10.54 25.98 3.21
CA LYS A 256 9.87 25.08 2.27
C LYS A 256 10.86 24.00 1.84
N PRO A 257 10.37 22.79 1.52
CA PRO A 257 11.23 21.72 1.03
C PRO A 257 11.92 22.14 -0.28
N GLU A 258 13.19 21.79 -0.45
CA GLU A 258 13.96 22.10 -1.66
C GLU A 258 13.47 21.28 -2.86
N SER A 259 12.97 20.06 -2.61
CA SER A 259 12.32 19.23 -3.62
C SER A 259 11.39 18.18 -2.98
N PRO A 260 10.47 17.57 -3.74
CA PRO A 260 9.66 16.44 -3.26
C PRO A 260 10.47 15.23 -2.78
N ALA A 261 11.69 15.05 -3.31
CA ALA A 261 12.60 13.98 -2.89
C ALA A 261 13.39 14.33 -1.61
N GLU A 262 13.47 15.62 -1.27
CA GLU A 262 14.26 16.16 -0.17
C GLU A 262 13.43 17.17 0.64
N PRO A 263 12.64 16.66 1.60
CA PRO A 263 11.69 17.47 2.36
C PRO A 263 12.36 18.39 3.39
N MET A 264 13.67 18.22 3.62
CA MET A 264 14.42 18.97 4.62
C MET A 264 15.06 20.20 3.96
N GLY A 265 14.65 21.40 4.38
CA GLY A 265 15.33 22.63 3.99
C GLY A 265 16.66 22.80 4.73
N PRO A 266 17.44 23.85 4.39
CA PRO A 266 18.75 24.08 4.96
C PRO A 266 18.73 24.28 6.49
N LYS A 267 17.65 24.84 7.06
CA LYS A 267 17.56 25.04 8.51
C LYS A 267 17.27 23.74 9.24
N VAL A 268 16.33 22.92 8.73
CA VAL A 268 16.05 21.60 9.30
C VAL A 268 17.26 20.68 9.16
N LYS A 269 17.99 20.69 8.03
CA LYS A 269 19.25 19.95 7.86
C LYS A 269 20.30 20.35 8.91
N ALA A 270 20.51 21.65 9.11
CA ALA A 270 21.46 22.15 10.11
C ALA A 270 21.05 21.80 11.54
N TRP A 271 19.75 21.90 11.86
CA TRP A 271 19.20 21.49 13.15
C TRP A 271 19.37 20.00 13.38
N LEU A 272 19.10 19.18 12.36
CA LEU A 272 19.23 17.72 12.41
C LEU A 272 20.67 17.34 12.71
N LEU A 273 21.66 17.90 12.01
CA LEU A 273 23.09 17.63 12.25
C LEU A 273 23.53 18.02 13.68
N LYS A 274 23.00 19.13 14.21
CA LYS A 274 23.31 19.59 15.58
C LYS A 274 22.71 18.68 16.65
N ASN A 275 21.51 18.15 16.40
CA ASN A 275 20.74 17.39 17.37
C ASN A 275 20.85 15.87 17.21
N LEU A 276 21.40 15.35 16.09
CA LEU A 276 21.57 13.92 15.83
C LEU A 276 22.34 13.19 16.95
N LYS A 277 23.34 13.87 17.54
CA LYS A 277 24.13 13.36 18.67
C LYS A 277 23.29 13.04 19.91
N LYS A 278 22.11 13.66 20.06
CA LYS A 278 21.17 13.39 21.16
C LYS A 278 20.61 11.96 21.07
N ALA A 279 20.47 11.42 19.86
CA ALA A 279 20.09 10.01 19.64
C ALA A 279 21.18 9.04 20.14
N GLY A 280 22.46 9.36 19.90
CA GLY A 280 23.59 8.58 20.41
C GLY A 280 23.76 8.65 21.93
N SER A 281 23.30 9.73 22.58
CA SER A 281 23.36 9.92 24.03
C SER A 281 22.18 9.30 24.80
N GLY A 282 21.18 8.74 24.12
CA GLY A 282 19.96 8.20 24.74
C GLY A 282 18.93 9.26 25.17
N THR A 283 19.14 10.53 24.84
CA THR A 283 18.16 11.61 25.09
C THR A 283 16.92 11.44 24.21
N TRP A 284 17.12 10.95 22.98
CA TRP A 284 16.02 10.44 22.16
C TRP A 284 15.87 8.96 22.42
N LYS A 285 14.62 8.50 22.56
CA LYS A 285 14.28 7.08 22.70
C LYS A 285 14.28 6.34 21.35
N VAL A 286 15.02 6.85 20.37
CA VAL A 286 15.18 6.29 19.02
C VAL A 286 16.63 6.30 18.58
N GLY A 287 17.03 5.26 17.85
CA GLY A 287 18.37 5.13 17.27
C GLY A 287 18.61 6.11 16.11
N LEU A 288 19.88 6.40 15.83
CA LEU A 288 20.32 7.42 14.87
C LEU A 288 19.68 7.29 13.47
N ALA A 289 19.68 6.08 12.92
CA ALA A 289 19.11 5.79 11.61
C ALA A 289 17.59 5.98 11.61
N VAL A 290 16.91 5.40 12.62
CA VAL A 290 15.46 5.49 12.80
C VAL A 290 15.00 6.94 12.98
N ALA A 291 15.73 7.75 13.75
CA ALA A 291 15.40 9.15 13.97
C ALA A 291 15.43 9.97 12.67
N THR A 292 16.39 9.68 11.78
CA THR A 292 16.50 10.37 10.49
C THR A 292 15.32 10.03 9.57
N ASP A 293 14.95 8.76 9.49
CA ASP A 293 13.83 8.29 8.68
C ASP A 293 12.48 8.81 9.20
N VAL A 294 12.27 8.77 10.52
CA VAL A 294 11.08 9.32 11.18
C VAL A 294 10.91 10.81 10.89
N ILE A 295 11.98 11.60 11.03
CA ILE A 295 11.92 13.04 10.77
C ILE A 295 11.62 13.31 9.29
N LYS A 296 12.26 12.57 8.38
CA LYS A 296 12.03 12.71 6.94
C LYS A 296 10.57 12.39 6.58
N GLU A 297 10.04 11.30 7.12
CA GLU A 297 8.64 10.91 6.89
C GLU A 297 7.66 11.93 7.47
N ALA A 298 7.92 12.43 8.68
CA ALA A 298 7.07 13.42 9.34
C ALA A 298 6.99 14.73 8.52
N LEU A 299 8.11 15.17 7.95
CA LEU A 299 8.17 16.36 7.11
C LEU A 299 7.46 16.16 5.77
N LEU A 300 7.57 14.98 5.14
CA LEU A 300 6.84 14.69 3.91
C LEU A 300 5.32 14.85 4.10
N LYS A 301 4.79 14.30 5.21
CA LYS A 301 3.38 14.43 5.58
C LYS A 301 3.00 15.87 5.90
N TYR A 302 3.84 16.57 6.67
CA TYR A 302 3.63 17.98 7.01
C TYR A 302 3.53 18.88 5.77
N TYR A 303 4.36 18.63 4.75
CA TYR A 303 4.35 19.39 3.50
C TYR A 303 3.36 18.86 2.44
N GLY A 304 2.62 17.78 2.73
CA GLY A 304 1.65 17.19 1.79
C GLY A 304 2.31 16.55 0.56
N LEU A 305 3.55 16.07 0.71
CA LEU A 305 4.33 15.39 -0.33
C LEU A 305 4.20 13.86 -0.27
N LYS A 306 3.51 13.35 0.75
CA LYS A 306 3.15 11.96 1.02
C LYS A 306 1.90 11.97 1.89
#